data_AF-A0A2E6KFH8-F1
#
_entry.id   AF-A0A2E6KFH8-F1
#
_cell.length_a   1.000
_cell.length_b   1.000
_cell.length_c   1.000
_cell.angle_alpha   90.00
_cell.angle_beta   90.00
_cell.angle_gamma   90.00
#
_symmetry.space_group_name_H-M   'P 1'
#
loop_
_entity.id
_entity.type
_entity.pdbx_description
1 polymer ?
#
loop_
_entity_poly.entity_id
_entity_poly.type
_entity_poly.pdbx_seq_one_letter_code
_entity_poly.pdbx_strand_id
1 'polypeptide(L)'
;MATFLIDGGYFVGRFQKHNYSKNKRKNMNWWMDNFKSGNCSKEEMLENCKRIFEYDLTYLHMKMEDMGEMDKVIICYDGIFGRRGRGKIYKNYKKNRAGINATKHKGIDVRDKIRNIGINPDNLRLDWESKYDANKEADDLLAELSIRHLRRGEKVVVMSKDSDLYQILNWHENIRLHDFTKEITKEIVYEKTGLPCENYVDWKSLSGDSSDNIPGMNGIGPAKAKKIIEEYGELDNIPNEYFMKDGVYYREKILDYKKIITLPFKGN
;
A
#
# COMPACT_ATOMS: atom_id res chain seq x y z
N MET A 1 -18.21 -14.42 8.92
CA MET A 1 -17.40 -14.26 7.70
C MET A 1 -16.94 -12.81 7.51
N ALA A 2 -15.75 -12.59 6.93
CA ALA A 2 -15.19 -11.28 6.62
C ALA A 2 -14.68 -11.22 5.16
N THR A 3 -14.75 -10.05 4.55
CA THR A 3 -14.12 -9.75 3.26
C THR A 3 -12.67 -9.34 3.48
N PHE A 4 -11.73 -10.10 2.90
CA PHE A 4 -10.31 -9.83 2.94
C PHE A 4 -9.89 -9.07 1.68
N LEU A 5 -9.25 -7.92 1.87
CA LEU A 5 -8.74 -7.07 0.80
C LEU A 5 -7.21 -7.05 0.88
N ILE A 6 -6.55 -7.67 -0.10
CA ILE A 6 -5.10 -7.89 -0.10
C ILE A 6 -4.43 -6.88 -1.02
N ASP A 7 -3.40 -6.20 -0.52
CA ASP A 7 -2.48 -5.41 -1.33
C ASP A 7 -1.58 -6.32 -2.18
N GLY A 8 -1.74 -6.26 -3.49
CA GLY A 8 -0.95 -7.00 -4.48
C GLY A 8 0.53 -6.62 -4.49
N GLY A 9 0.92 -5.49 -3.89
CA GLY A 9 2.30 -5.13 -3.59
C GLY A 9 3.02 -6.18 -2.75
N TYR A 10 2.28 -7.01 -2.01
CA TYR A 10 2.80 -8.21 -1.35
C TYR A 10 3.66 -9.05 -2.30
N PHE A 11 3.14 -9.36 -3.50
CA PHE A 11 3.82 -10.22 -4.47
C PHE A 11 5.07 -9.55 -5.04
N VAL A 12 5.07 -8.22 -5.24
CA VAL A 12 6.28 -7.49 -5.65
C VAL A 12 7.40 -7.72 -4.64
N GLY A 13 7.10 -7.54 -3.35
CA GLY A 13 8.04 -7.78 -2.26
C GLY A 13 8.48 -9.25 -2.16
N ARG A 14 7.58 -10.20 -2.44
CA ARG A 14 7.92 -11.64 -2.49
C ARG A 14 8.91 -11.96 -3.60
N PHE A 15 8.61 -11.54 -4.83
CA PHE A 15 9.52 -11.73 -5.97
C PHE A 15 10.90 -11.12 -5.69
N GLN A 16 10.96 -9.93 -5.07
CA GLN A 16 12.24 -9.33 -4.69
C GLN A 16 12.98 -10.11 -3.60
N LYS A 17 12.29 -10.55 -2.55
CA LYS A 17 12.91 -11.34 -1.46
C LYS A 17 13.45 -12.67 -1.96
N HIS A 18 12.74 -13.31 -2.89
CA HIS A 18 13.21 -14.56 -3.49
C HIS A 18 14.59 -14.37 -4.12
N ASN A 19 14.90 -13.21 -4.73
CA ASN A 19 16.21 -12.89 -5.29
C ASN A 19 17.37 -13.03 -4.28
N TYR A 20 17.09 -12.89 -2.99
CA TYR A 20 18.08 -12.89 -1.91
C TYR A 20 17.98 -14.14 -1.01
N SER A 21 17.21 -15.17 -1.38
CA SER A 21 17.12 -16.39 -0.59
C SER A 21 18.47 -17.12 -0.50
N LYS A 22 18.93 -17.40 0.74
CA LYS A 22 20.14 -18.20 0.99
C LYS A 22 20.06 -19.60 0.37
N ASN A 23 18.87 -20.20 0.34
CA ASN A 23 18.63 -21.43 -0.39
C ASN A 23 18.26 -21.09 -1.84
N LYS A 24 19.21 -21.31 -2.75
CA LYS A 24 19.07 -21.04 -4.19
C LYS A 24 17.86 -21.73 -4.82
N ARG A 25 17.49 -22.94 -4.38
CA ARG A 25 16.32 -23.67 -4.91
C ARG A 25 14.97 -23.07 -4.48
N LYS A 26 14.95 -22.18 -3.48
CA LYS A 26 13.77 -21.40 -3.07
C LYS A 26 13.72 -20.01 -3.71
N ASN A 27 14.64 -19.72 -4.64
CA ASN A 27 14.73 -18.44 -5.34
C ASN A 27 14.17 -18.60 -6.76
N MET A 28 13.09 -17.88 -7.10
CA MET A 28 12.53 -17.92 -8.45
C MET A 28 13.51 -17.41 -9.52
N ASN A 29 14.26 -16.34 -9.24
CA ASN A 29 15.26 -15.84 -10.18
C ASN A 29 16.38 -16.86 -10.42
N TRP A 30 16.76 -17.64 -9.41
CA TRP A 30 17.74 -18.72 -9.62
C TRP A 30 17.22 -19.73 -10.64
N TRP A 31 15.95 -20.13 -10.58
CA TRP A 31 15.35 -21.01 -11.57
C TRP A 31 15.27 -20.37 -12.96
N MET A 32 14.88 -19.09 -13.04
CA MET A 32 14.87 -18.35 -14.30
C MET A 32 16.27 -18.23 -14.92
N ASP A 33 17.30 -18.01 -14.12
CA ASP A 33 18.68 -17.87 -14.59
C ASP A 33 19.28 -19.23 -14.98
N ASN A 34 18.97 -20.32 -14.26
CA ASN A 34 19.36 -21.68 -14.69
C ASN A 34 18.76 -22.05 -16.04
N PHE A 35 17.49 -21.69 -16.28
CA PHE A 35 16.87 -21.89 -17.58
C PHE A 35 17.57 -21.09 -18.68
N LYS A 36 17.89 -19.81 -18.44
CA LYS A 36 18.64 -18.98 -19.41
C LYS A 36 20.03 -19.55 -19.71
N SER A 37 20.66 -20.19 -18.73
CA SER A 37 21.97 -20.84 -18.90
C SER A 37 21.89 -22.25 -19.51
N GLY A 38 20.69 -22.76 -19.81
CA GLY A 38 20.50 -24.11 -20.37
C GLY A 38 20.66 -25.24 -19.36
N ASN A 39 20.68 -24.94 -18.05
CA ASN A 39 20.90 -25.92 -16.98
C ASN A 39 19.62 -26.65 -16.55
N CYS A 40 18.44 -26.17 -16.95
CA CYS A 40 17.16 -26.84 -16.71
C CYS A 40 16.19 -26.57 -17.87
N SER A 41 15.16 -27.41 -17.98
CA SER A 41 14.10 -27.21 -18.98
C SER A 41 13.18 -26.04 -18.59
N LYS A 42 12.39 -25.55 -19.55
CA LYS A 42 11.38 -24.54 -19.29
C LYS A 42 10.32 -25.08 -18.32
N GLU A 43 9.93 -26.35 -18.49
CA GLU A 43 8.96 -27.04 -17.64
C GLU A 43 9.46 -27.10 -16.20
N GLU A 44 10.71 -27.50 -15.99
CA GLU A 44 11.32 -27.57 -14.66
C GLU A 44 11.38 -26.19 -14.00
N MET A 45 11.81 -25.15 -14.73
CA MET A 45 11.85 -23.78 -14.22
C MET A 45 10.46 -23.27 -13.83
N LEU A 46 9.44 -23.50 -14.67
CA LEU A 46 8.07 -23.09 -14.38
C LEU A 46 7.49 -23.83 -13.19
N GLU A 47 7.65 -25.15 -13.10
CA GLU A 47 7.14 -25.96 -11.99
C GLU A 47 7.71 -25.48 -10.65
N ASN A 48 9.02 -25.22 -10.59
CA ASN A 48 9.67 -24.76 -9.38
C ASN A 48 9.25 -23.33 -9.00
N CYS A 49 9.13 -22.42 -9.98
CA CYS A 49 8.62 -21.07 -9.72
C CYS A 49 7.18 -21.10 -9.21
N LYS A 50 6.31 -21.90 -9.84
CA LYS A 50 4.92 -22.11 -9.39
C LYS A 50 4.88 -22.62 -7.96
N ARG A 51 5.65 -23.66 -7.63
CA ARG A 51 5.69 -24.22 -6.28
C ARG A 51 6.11 -23.19 -5.22
N ILE A 52 7.08 -22.33 -5.52
CA ILE A 52 7.49 -21.25 -4.61
C ILE A 52 6.35 -20.24 -4.42
N PHE A 53 5.65 -19.88 -5.50
CA PHE A 53 4.51 -18.95 -5.44
C PHE A 53 3.32 -19.55 -4.66
N GLU A 54 3.05 -20.84 -4.85
CA GLU A 54 1.99 -21.56 -4.11
C GLU A 54 2.23 -21.60 -2.59
N TYR A 55 3.49 -21.64 -2.15
CA TYR A 55 3.79 -21.48 -0.72
C TYR A 55 3.38 -20.10 -0.19
N ASP A 56 3.54 -19.05 -0.99
CA ASP A 56 3.12 -17.70 -0.60
C ASP A 56 1.59 -17.58 -0.54
N LEU A 57 0.88 -18.18 -1.49
CA LEU A 57 -0.58 -18.24 -1.46
C LEU A 57 -1.11 -19.05 -0.29
N THR A 58 -0.48 -20.19 0.01
CA THR A 58 -0.84 -21.03 1.16
C THR A 58 -0.61 -20.29 2.47
N TYR A 59 0.51 -19.57 2.59
CA TYR A 59 0.78 -18.72 3.74
C TYR A 59 -0.30 -17.65 3.94
N LEU A 60 -0.70 -16.95 2.87
CA LEU A 60 -1.75 -15.95 2.94
C LEU A 60 -3.09 -16.55 3.36
N HIS A 61 -3.46 -17.69 2.78
CA HIS A 61 -4.70 -18.40 3.11
C HIS A 61 -4.74 -18.80 4.59
N MET A 62 -3.70 -19.47 5.09
CA MET A 62 -3.59 -19.83 6.50
C MET A 62 -3.69 -18.61 7.42
N LYS A 63 -3.04 -17.49 7.03
CA LYS A 63 -3.12 -16.27 7.83
C LYS A 63 -4.52 -15.70 7.90
N MET A 64 -5.28 -15.76 6.81
CA MET A 64 -6.67 -15.29 6.81
C MET A 64 -7.56 -16.22 7.64
N GLU A 65 -7.38 -17.54 7.54
CA GLU A 65 -8.08 -18.51 8.39
C GLU A 65 -7.83 -18.28 9.89
N ASP A 66 -6.58 -17.97 10.28
CA ASP A 66 -6.21 -17.61 11.66
C ASP A 66 -6.97 -16.36 12.15
N MET A 67 -7.38 -15.46 11.26
CA MET A 67 -8.08 -14.21 11.59
C MET A 67 -9.60 -14.37 11.67
N GLY A 68 -10.14 -15.46 11.11
CA GLY A 68 -11.55 -15.78 11.11
C GLY A 68 -12.04 -16.33 9.77
N GLU A 69 -13.34 -16.61 9.70
CA GLU A 69 -13.98 -17.18 8.52
C GLU A 69 -13.97 -16.20 7.33
N MET A 70 -13.47 -16.65 6.18
CA MET A 70 -13.42 -15.88 4.93
C MET A 70 -14.76 -15.92 4.21
N ASP A 71 -15.32 -14.75 3.89
CA ASP A 71 -16.46 -14.63 2.95
C ASP A 71 -15.94 -14.50 1.52
N LYS A 72 -15.03 -13.54 1.34
CA LYS A 72 -14.46 -13.16 0.05
C LYS A 72 -13.01 -12.75 0.22
N VAL A 73 -12.18 -13.07 -0.77
CA VAL A 73 -10.81 -12.58 -0.86
C VAL A 73 -10.66 -11.79 -2.14
N ILE A 74 -10.18 -10.55 -2.06
CA ILE A 74 -9.98 -9.66 -3.19
C ILE A 74 -8.54 -9.13 -3.17
N ILE A 75 -7.77 -9.38 -4.23
CA ILE A 75 -6.43 -8.81 -4.39
C ILE A 75 -6.50 -7.54 -5.24
N CYS A 76 -5.92 -6.44 -4.75
CA CYS A 76 -5.85 -5.18 -5.46
C CYS A 76 -4.44 -4.97 -6.01
N TYR A 77 -4.31 -4.78 -7.32
CA TYR A 77 -3.02 -4.55 -7.96
C TYR A 77 -2.84 -3.09 -8.37
N ASP A 78 -1.61 -2.59 -8.27
CA ASP A 78 -1.24 -1.26 -8.75
C ASP A 78 -1.47 -1.13 -10.26
N GLY A 79 -2.21 -0.09 -10.64
CA GLY A 79 -2.30 0.38 -12.00
C GLY A 79 -0.97 0.92 -12.50
N ILE A 80 -0.61 0.58 -13.74
CA ILE A 80 0.64 1.09 -14.36
C ILE A 80 0.67 2.62 -14.49
N PHE A 81 -0.48 3.29 -14.41
CA PHE A 81 -0.63 4.74 -14.42
C PHE A 81 -1.14 5.31 -13.08
N GLY A 82 -1.23 4.49 -12.01
CA GLY A 82 -1.81 4.87 -10.71
C GLY A 82 -1.29 6.20 -10.14
N ARG A 83 0.03 6.40 -10.23
CA ARG A 83 0.69 7.64 -9.74
C ARG A 83 0.24 8.91 -10.45
N ARG A 84 -0.36 8.83 -11.64
CA ARG A 84 -0.67 10.02 -12.45
C ARG A 84 -1.76 10.88 -11.81
N GLY A 85 -2.69 10.28 -11.06
CA GLY A 85 -3.73 11.02 -10.32
C GLY A 85 -3.11 11.99 -9.33
N ARG A 86 -2.35 11.47 -8.35
CA ARG A 86 -1.55 12.25 -7.39
C ARG A 86 -0.55 13.17 -8.08
N GLY A 87 0.02 12.74 -9.22
CA GLY A 87 0.94 13.53 -10.04
C GLY A 87 0.38 14.83 -10.61
N LYS A 88 -0.94 14.91 -10.84
CA LYS A 88 -1.61 16.15 -11.28
C LYS A 88 -1.57 17.23 -10.19
N ILE A 89 -1.60 16.81 -8.92
CA ILE A 89 -1.47 17.69 -7.75
C ILE A 89 0.00 17.98 -7.49
N TYR A 90 0.85 16.96 -7.44
CA TYR A 90 2.28 17.10 -7.19
C TYR A 90 3.14 16.28 -8.16
N LYS A 91 3.76 16.96 -9.13
CA LYS A 91 4.52 16.32 -10.23
C LYS A 91 5.67 15.42 -9.78
N ASN A 92 6.24 15.67 -8.60
CA ASN A 92 7.39 14.94 -8.07
C ASN A 92 6.99 13.77 -7.14
N TYR A 93 5.70 13.45 -7.02
CA TYR A 93 5.22 12.30 -6.24
C TYR A 93 5.93 11.00 -6.63
N LYS A 94 6.52 10.29 -5.65
CA LYS A 94 7.33 9.06 -5.82
C LYS A 94 8.45 9.16 -6.88
N LYS A 95 8.92 10.37 -7.21
CA LYS A 95 9.96 10.59 -8.24
C LYS A 95 11.31 9.99 -7.84
N ASN A 96 11.64 10.00 -6.56
CA ASN A 96 12.80 9.31 -5.98
C ASN A 96 12.84 7.81 -6.32
N ARG A 97 11.68 7.16 -6.50
CA ARG A 97 11.61 5.72 -6.83
C ARG A 97 11.83 5.41 -8.31
N ALA A 98 11.44 6.32 -9.22
CA ALA A 98 11.39 6.06 -10.66
C ALA A 98 12.27 7.00 -11.51
N GLY A 99 12.85 8.05 -10.92
CA GLY A 99 13.60 9.10 -11.62
C GLY A 99 12.75 10.02 -12.50
N ILE A 100 11.46 9.72 -12.71
CA ILE A 100 10.56 10.45 -13.60
C ILE A 100 9.39 11.08 -12.82
N ASN A 101 8.88 12.19 -13.36
CA ASN A 101 7.68 12.85 -12.81
C ASN A 101 6.46 11.93 -12.87
N ALA A 102 5.63 12.00 -11.82
CA ALA A 102 4.46 11.14 -11.64
C ALA A 102 3.46 11.20 -12.81
N THR A 103 3.26 12.37 -13.40
CA THR A 103 2.35 12.55 -14.56
C THR A 103 2.78 11.80 -15.82
N LYS A 104 4.08 11.50 -15.95
CA LYS A 104 4.66 10.74 -17.07
C LYS A 104 4.97 9.29 -16.71
N HIS A 105 4.80 8.91 -15.45
CA HIS A 105 5.13 7.58 -14.97
C HIS A 105 4.31 6.50 -15.70
N LYS A 106 4.98 5.39 -16.01
CA LYS A 106 4.39 4.10 -16.38
C LYS A 106 5.10 3.03 -15.55
N GLY A 107 4.36 2.41 -14.65
CA GLY A 107 4.87 1.37 -13.75
C GLY A 107 5.01 0.02 -14.44
N ILE A 108 5.53 -0.94 -13.67
CA ILE A 108 5.57 -2.36 -14.05
C ILE A 108 4.30 -3.01 -13.52
N ASP A 109 3.60 -3.75 -14.37
CA ASP A 109 2.47 -4.56 -13.94
C ASP A 109 2.98 -5.85 -13.30
N VAL A 110 2.82 -5.99 -11.97
CA VAL A 110 3.26 -7.20 -11.25
C VAL A 110 2.53 -8.45 -11.75
N ARG A 111 1.31 -8.30 -12.29
CA ARG A 111 0.51 -9.40 -12.82
C ARG A 111 1.21 -10.07 -14.00
N ASP A 112 2.00 -9.33 -14.78
CA ASP A 112 2.80 -9.92 -15.87
C ASP A 112 3.86 -10.88 -15.35
N LYS A 113 4.46 -10.60 -14.18
CA LYS A 113 5.41 -11.53 -13.56
C LYS A 113 4.74 -12.84 -13.13
N ILE A 114 3.50 -12.74 -12.63
CA ILE A 114 2.69 -13.89 -12.24
C ILE A 114 2.29 -14.70 -13.49
N ARG A 115 1.87 -14.04 -14.58
CA ARG A 115 1.58 -14.70 -15.88
C ARG A 115 2.80 -15.41 -16.46
N ASN A 116 3.99 -14.80 -16.35
CA ASN A 116 5.23 -15.35 -16.88
C ASN A 116 5.65 -16.66 -16.20
N ILE A 117 5.23 -16.90 -14.96
CA ILE A 117 5.44 -18.19 -14.29
C ILE A 117 4.26 -19.16 -14.51
N GLY A 118 3.31 -18.82 -15.39
CA GLY A 118 2.18 -19.66 -15.79
C GLY A 118 1.06 -19.72 -14.76
N ILE A 119 0.87 -18.65 -13.96
CA ILE A 119 -0.24 -18.50 -13.02
C ILE A 119 -1.15 -17.38 -13.51
N ASN A 120 -2.47 -17.55 -13.38
CA ASN A 120 -3.42 -16.51 -13.72
C ASN A 120 -3.58 -15.50 -12.55
N PRO A 121 -3.07 -14.26 -12.65
CA PRO A 121 -3.18 -13.27 -11.58
C PRO A 121 -4.62 -12.84 -11.29
N ASP A 122 -5.55 -13.07 -12.21
CA ASP A 122 -6.95 -12.72 -12.05
C ASP A 122 -7.76 -13.86 -11.35
N ASN A 123 -7.12 -15.00 -11.13
CA ASN A 123 -7.67 -16.16 -10.43
C ASN A 123 -6.52 -16.95 -9.75
N LEU A 124 -5.98 -16.39 -8.66
CA LEU A 124 -4.88 -17.05 -7.91
C LEU A 124 -5.35 -18.28 -7.14
N ARG A 125 -6.62 -18.31 -6.72
CA ARG A 125 -7.32 -19.44 -6.11
C ARG A 125 -8.78 -19.39 -6.52
N LEU A 126 -9.45 -20.55 -6.54
CA LEU A 126 -10.82 -20.70 -7.05
C LEU A 126 -11.81 -19.63 -6.57
N ASP A 127 -11.68 -19.20 -5.32
CA ASP A 127 -12.60 -18.26 -4.66
C ASP A 127 -11.97 -16.87 -4.40
N TRP A 128 -10.86 -16.56 -5.07
CA TRP A 128 -10.17 -15.27 -4.92
C TRP A 128 -10.40 -14.40 -6.15
N GLU A 129 -10.88 -13.18 -5.93
CA GLU A 129 -11.03 -12.18 -6.96
C GLU A 129 -9.78 -11.30 -7.05
N SER A 130 -9.56 -10.71 -8.23
CA SER A 130 -8.57 -9.65 -8.43
C SER A 130 -9.23 -8.37 -8.94
N LYS A 131 -8.72 -7.22 -8.49
CA LYS A 131 -9.13 -5.89 -8.94
C LYS A 131 -7.92 -5.14 -9.47
N TYR A 132 -8.13 -4.50 -10.61
CA TYR A 132 -7.13 -3.71 -11.29
C TYR A 132 -7.82 -2.56 -12.03
N ASP A 133 -7.30 -1.36 -11.85
CA ASP A 133 -7.58 -0.19 -12.66
C ASP A 133 -6.24 0.40 -13.06
N ALA A 134 -6.02 0.56 -14.37
CA ALA A 134 -4.74 1.05 -14.86
C ALA A 134 -4.36 2.44 -14.30
N ASN A 135 -5.32 3.23 -13.83
CA ASN A 135 -5.12 4.60 -13.36
C ASN A 135 -5.21 4.77 -11.84
N LYS A 136 -5.39 3.69 -11.07
CA LYS A 136 -5.43 3.75 -9.60
C LYS A 136 -4.26 2.99 -8.99
N GLU A 137 -3.79 3.45 -7.83
CA GLU A 137 -2.88 2.65 -7.00
C GLU A 137 -3.68 1.59 -6.22
N ALA A 138 -3.01 0.56 -5.72
CA ALA A 138 -3.69 -0.53 -5.03
C ALA A 138 -4.43 -0.04 -3.76
N ASP A 139 -3.84 0.92 -3.05
CA ASP A 139 -4.42 1.59 -1.87
C ASP A 139 -5.74 2.32 -2.17
N ASP A 140 -5.88 2.96 -3.34
CA ASP A 140 -7.13 3.57 -3.79
C ASP A 140 -8.24 2.52 -3.97
N LEU A 141 -7.90 1.37 -4.57
CA LEU A 141 -8.84 0.26 -4.73
C LEU A 141 -9.24 -0.35 -3.40
N LEU A 142 -8.26 -0.57 -2.50
CA LEU A 142 -8.50 -1.08 -1.14
C LEU A 142 -9.44 -0.15 -0.37
N ALA A 143 -9.25 1.17 -0.45
CA ALA A 143 -10.11 2.16 0.17
C ALA A 143 -11.55 2.09 -0.37
N GLU A 144 -11.73 2.12 -1.69
CA GLU A 144 -13.05 2.07 -2.33
C GLU A 144 -13.81 0.77 -2.02
N LEU A 145 -13.11 -0.38 -2.02
CA LEU A 145 -13.68 -1.67 -1.68
C LEU A 145 -14.05 -1.73 -0.20
N SER A 146 -13.18 -1.26 0.68
CA SER A 146 -13.45 -1.23 2.12
C SER A 146 -14.78 -0.50 2.40
N ILE A 147 -14.96 0.70 1.86
CA ILE A 147 -16.18 1.48 2.03
C ILE A 147 -17.41 0.75 1.49
N ARG A 148 -17.28 0.13 0.31
CA ARG A 148 -18.39 -0.60 -0.33
C ARG A 148 -18.89 -1.75 0.55
N HIS A 149 -17.98 -2.51 1.15
CA HIS A 149 -18.32 -3.65 2.00
C HIS A 149 -18.79 -3.20 3.39
N LEU A 150 -18.14 -2.19 3.99
CA LEU A 150 -18.57 -1.62 5.27
C LEU A 150 -19.99 -1.04 5.20
N ARG A 151 -20.36 -0.36 4.11
CA ARG A 151 -21.73 0.16 3.90
C ARG A 151 -22.80 -0.93 3.82
N ARG A 152 -22.42 -2.19 3.61
CA ARG A 152 -23.30 -3.35 3.63
C ARG A 152 -23.35 -4.05 4.99
N GLY A 153 -22.67 -3.49 6.00
CA GLY A 153 -22.54 -4.08 7.33
C GLY A 153 -21.54 -5.24 7.39
N GLU A 154 -20.74 -5.45 6.34
CA GLU A 154 -19.76 -6.54 6.30
C GLU A 154 -18.51 -6.21 7.12
N LYS A 155 -17.84 -7.25 7.62
CA LYS A 155 -16.50 -7.14 8.23
C LYS A 155 -15.45 -7.08 7.14
N VAL A 156 -14.49 -6.16 7.26
CA VAL A 156 -13.41 -5.97 6.27
C VAL A 156 -12.07 -6.11 6.96
N VAL A 157 -11.19 -6.94 6.38
CA VAL A 157 -9.79 -7.04 6.80
C VAL A 157 -8.91 -6.61 5.63
N VAL A 158 -8.22 -5.48 5.78
CA VAL A 158 -7.23 -5.02 4.80
C VAL A 158 -5.87 -5.60 5.15
N MET A 159 -5.24 -6.28 4.21
CA MET A 159 -3.90 -6.84 4.36
C MET A 159 -2.90 -6.02 3.55
N SER A 160 -2.10 -5.18 4.22
CA SER A 160 -1.06 -4.36 3.61
C SER A 160 0.01 -3.95 4.62
N LYS A 161 1.22 -3.68 4.14
CA LYS A 161 2.30 -3.08 4.93
C LYS A 161 2.37 -1.56 4.80
N ASP A 162 1.55 -0.97 3.94
CA ASP A 162 1.58 0.46 3.72
C ASP A 162 1.06 1.20 4.95
N SER A 163 1.85 2.13 5.47
CA SER A 163 1.46 2.93 6.63
C SER A 163 0.40 3.98 6.26
N ASP A 164 0.22 4.31 4.98
CA ASP A 164 -0.88 5.18 4.55
C ASP A 164 -2.25 4.60 4.88
N LEU A 165 -2.35 3.27 4.98
CA LEU A 165 -3.58 2.60 5.39
C LEU A 165 -3.88 2.72 6.90
N TYR A 166 -2.99 3.30 7.72
CA TYR A 166 -3.32 3.55 9.13
C TYR A 166 -4.57 4.43 9.30
N GLN A 167 -4.82 5.34 8.36
CA GLN A 167 -6.00 6.22 8.38
C GLN A 167 -7.33 5.45 8.33
N ILE A 168 -7.35 4.23 7.78
CA ILE A 168 -8.59 3.45 7.63
C ILE A 168 -9.11 2.93 8.98
N LEU A 169 -8.24 2.81 9.98
CA LEU A 169 -8.60 2.31 11.31
C LEU A 169 -9.64 3.19 12.01
N ASN A 170 -9.78 4.45 11.59
CA ASN A 170 -10.81 5.34 12.11
C ASN A 170 -12.11 5.36 11.29
N TRP A 171 -12.21 4.61 10.19
CA TRP A 171 -13.36 4.71 9.28
C TRP A 171 -14.61 4.00 9.81
N HIS A 172 -14.44 2.87 10.49
CA HIS A 172 -15.56 2.04 10.96
C HIS A 172 -15.09 1.00 11.97
N GLU A 173 -15.96 0.51 12.87
CA GLU A 173 -15.59 -0.55 13.83
C GLU A 173 -15.34 -1.92 13.19
N ASN A 174 -16.01 -2.19 12.08
CA ASN A 174 -15.90 -3.45 11.31
C ASN A 174 -14.67 -3.52 10.38
N ILE A 175 -13.76 -2.54 10.42
CA ILE A 175 -12.52 -2.58 9.62
C ILE A 175 -11.32 -2.96 10.48
N ARG A 176 -10.47 -3.85 9.95
CA ARG A 176 -9.19 -4.25 10.56
C ARG A 176 -8.07 -4.09 9.54
N LEU A 177 -6.86 -3.85 10.02
CA LEU A 177 -5.65 -3.76 9.20
C LEU A 177 -4.62 -4.81 9.66
N HIS A 178 -3.98 -5.51 8.74
CA HIS A 178 -2.99 -6.54 9.04
C HIS A 178 -1.77 -6.47 8.12
N ASP A 179 -0.56 -6.48 8.67
CA ASP A 179 0.70 -6.31 7.91
C ASP A 179 1.26 -7.62 7.32
N PHE A 180 0.39 -8.59 7.07
CA PHE A 180 0.70 -10.01 6.78
C PHE A 180 1.44 -10.77 7.90
N THR A 181 1.84 -10.13 8.99
CA THR A 181 2.55 -10.74 10.13
C THR A 181 1.74 -10.64 11.41
N LYS A 182 1.19 -9.45 11.68
CA LYS A 182 0.34 -9.15 12.83
C LYS A 182 -0.73 -8.12 12.46
N GLU A 183 -1.76 -8.06 13.28
CA GLU A 183 -2.75 -6.99 13.24
C GLU A 183 -2.11 -5.65 13.60
N ILE A 184 -2.56 -4.58 12.93
CA ILE A 184 -2.22 -3.20 13.22
C ILE A 184 -3.45 -2.55 13.83
N THR A 185 -3.38 -2.22 15.11
CA THR A 185 -4.46 -1.56 15.86
C THR A 185 -4.20 -0.06 16.02
N LYS A 186 -5.19 0.69 16.49
CA LYS A 186 -5.04 2.12 16.81
C LYS A 186 -3.94 2.35 17.85
N GLU A 187 -3.82 1.45 18.83
CA GLU A 187 -2.80 1.48 19.88
C GLU A 187 -1.41 1.30 19.29
N ILE A 188 -1.23 0.33 18.39
CA ILE A 188 0.05 0.12 17.69
C ILE A 188 0.43 1.35 16.85
N VAL A 189 -0.55 2.01 16.20
CA VAL A 189 -0.29 3.26 15.47
C VAL A 189 0.15 4.36 16.44
N TYR A 190 -0.58 4.54 17.54
CA TYR A 190 -0.24 5.53 18.57
C TYR A 190 1.15 5.30 19.18
N GLU A 191 1.52 4.06 19.51
CA GLU A 191 2.86 3.74 20.02
C GLU A 191 3.97 4.09 19.02
N LYS A 192 3.71 3.90 17.72
CA LYS A 192 4.68 4.18 16.64
C LYS A 192 4.83 5.66 16.34
N THR A 193 3.72 6.40 16.30
CA THR A 193 3.67 7.79 15.80
C THR A 193 3.59 8.80 16.94
N GLY A 194 3.13 8.37 18.11
CA GLY A 194 2.74 9.22 19.22
C GLY A 194 1.45 10.01 18.97
N LEU A 195 0.66 9.64 17.95
CA LEU A 195 -0.56 10.34 17.52
C LEU A 195 -1.70 9.35 17.23
N PRO A 196 -2.95 9.74 17.50
CA PRO A 196 -4.11 8.99 17.05
C PRO A 196 -4.15 8.82 15.52
N CYS A 197 -4.80 7.76 15.04
CA CYS A 197 -4.85 7.44 13.60
C CYS A 197 -5.59 8.50 12.77
N GLU A 198 -6.56 9.19 13.37
CA GLU A 198 -7.30 10.30 12.76
C GLU A 198 -6.40 11.48 12.40
N ASN A 199 -5.33 11.72 13.16
CA ASN A 199 -4.39 12.81 12.88
C ASN A 199 -3.24 12.39 11.94
N TYR A 200 -3.19 11.13 11.52
CA TYR A 200 -2.05 10.58 10.78
C TYR A 200 -1.79 11.32 9.45
N VAL A 201 -2.86 11.64 8.71
CA VAL A 201 -2.78 12.32 7.42
C VAL A 201 -2.29 13.77 7.60
N ASP A 202 -2.88 14.51 8.54
CA ASP A 202 -2.49 15.89 8.85
C ASP A 202 -1.03 15.97 9.30
N TRP A 203 -0.62 15.09 10.21
CA TRP A 203 0.76 14.96 10.65
C TRP A 203 1.72 14.69 9.49
N LYS A 204 1.43 13.69 8.65
CA LYS A 204 2.29 13.30 7.52
C LYS A 204 2.40 14.41 6.48
N SER A 205 1.31 15.14 6.24
CA SER A 205 1.31 16.27 5.31
C SER A 205 2.18 17.44 5.77
N LEU A 206 2.26 17.69 7.09
CA LEU A 206 3.17 18.67 7.70
C LEU A 206 4.61 18.19 7.72
N SER A 207 4.85 16.97 8.19
CA SER A 207 6.20 16.42 8.37
C SER A 207 6.88 16.03 7.06
N GLY A 208 6.09 15.79 6.02
CA GLY A 208 6.50 15.15 4.79
C GLY A 208 6.53 13.63 4.88
N ASP A 209 6.71 13.02 3.72
CA ASP A 209 6.92 11.60 3.50
C ASP A 209 8.01 11.41 2.45
N SER A 210 9.20 11.04 2.92
CA SER A 210 10.37 10.83 2.06
C SER A 210 10.19 9.65 1.11
N SER A 211 9.39 8.64 1.48
CA SER A 211 9.14 7.47 0.63
C SER A 211 8.38 7.85 -0.64
N ASP A 212 7.48 8.83 -0.51
CA ASP A 212 6.64 9.38 -1.58
C ASP A 212 7.16 10.70 -2.15
N ASN A 213 8.35 11.10 -1.72
CA ASN A 213 9.00 12.34 -2.12
C ASN A 213 8.16 13.59 -1.80
N ILE A 214 7.35 13.53 -0.73
CA ILE A 214 6.57 14.64 -0.20
C ILE A 214 7.45 15.37 0.83
N PRO A 215 7.84 16.63 0.60
CA PRO A 215 8.79 17.32 1.47
C PRO A 215 8.18 17.82 2.79
N GLY A 216 6.86 18.00 2.86
CA GLY A 216 6.21 18.66 4.00
C GLY A 216 6.54 20.15 4.07
N MET A 217 6.41 20.71 5.28
CA MET A 217 6.74 22.10 5.58
C MET A 217 8.21 22.24 5.96
N ASN A 218 8.88 23.27 5.43
CA ASN A 218 10.30 23.46 5.67
C ASN A 218 10.61 23.63 7.17
N GLY A 219 11.60 22.88 7.66
CA GLY A 219 12.02 22.92 9.06
C GLY A 219 11.03 22.30 10.07
N ILE A 220 9.94 21.68 9.60
CA ILE A 220 8.93 20.99 10.41
C ILE A 220 9.04 19.48 10.15
N GLY A 221 9.92 18.81 10.90
CA GLY A 221 10.02 17.35 10.88
C GLY A 221 8.96 16.66 11.76
N PRO A 222 8.95 15.32 11.81
CA PRO A 222 7.94 14.51 12.51
C PRO A 222 7.64 14.96 13.94
N ALA A 223 8.67 15.28 14.73
CA ALA A 223 8.51 15.71 16.13
C ALA A 223 7.86 17.10 16.27
N LYS A 224 8.15 18.04 15.37
CA LYS A 224 7.52 19.37 15.39
C LYS A 224 6.10 19.31 14.85
N ALA A 225 5.89 18.58 13.76
CA ALA A 225 4.57 18.32 13.22
C ALA A 225 3.66 17.72 14.29
N LYS A 226 4.17 16.73 15.04
CA LYS A 226 3.43 16.12 16.15
C LYS A 226 2.96 17.16 17.17
N LYS A 227 3.86 18.02 17.68
CA LYS A 227 3.49 19.06 18.66
C LYS A 227 2.40 20.01 18.14
N ILE A 228 2.50 20.41 16.87
CA ILE A 228 1.49 21.27 16.23
C ILE A 228 0.14 20.55 16.16
N ILE A 229 0.13 19.28 15.79
CA ILE A 229 -1.09 18.47 15.72
C ILE A 229 -1.67 18.20 17.12
N GLU A 230 -0.86 17.99 18.14
CA GLU A 230 -1.34 17.87 19.53
C GLU A 230 -2.00 19.18 20.03
N GLU A 231 -1.51 20.33 19.56
CA GLU A 231 -2.03 21.64 19.95
C GLU A 231 -3.32 22.03 19.21
N TYR A 232 -3.38 21.77 17.90
CA TYR A 232 -4.48 22.25 17.03
C TYR A 232 -5.40 21.15 16.51
N GLY A 233 -5.03 19.88 16.65
CA GLY A 233 -5.78 18.72 16.15
C GLY A 233 -5.63 18.50 14.65
N GLU A 234 -6.29 19.34 13.85
CA GLU A 234 -6.35 19.20 12.39
C GLU A 234 -5.72 20.41 11.69
N LEU A 235 -5.26 20.23 10.45
CA LEU A 235 -4.65 21.30 9.66
C LEU A 235 -5.53 22.56 9.55
N ASP A 236 -6.85 22.39 9.50
CA ASP A 236 -7.78 23.51 9.34
C ASP A 236 -7.81 24.45 10.55
N ASN A 237 -7.54 23.91 11.74
CA ASN A 237 -7.50 24.66 13.00
C ASN A 237 -6.16 25.39 13.22
N ILE A 238 -5.12 25.08 12.44
CA ILE A 238 -3.81 25.71 12.60
C ILE A 238 -3.87 27.17 12.10
N PRO A 239 -3.44 28.16 12.92
CA PRO A 239 -3.40 29.57 12.51
C PRO A 239 -2.53 29.79 11.27
N ASN A 240 -2.91 30.75 10.42
CA ASN A 240 -2.21 30.98 9.15
C ASN A 240 -0.74 31.37 9.35
N GLU A 241 -0.42 32.03 10.46
CA GLU A 241 0.93 32.46 10.81
C GLU A 241 1.90 31.28 10.92
N TYR A 242 1.43 30.10 11.36
CA TYR A 242 2.24 28.89 11.45
C TYR A 242 2.72 28.39 10.09
N PHE A 243 2.03 28.74 9.00
CA PHE A 243 2.40 28.34 7.64
C PHE A 243 3.40 29.30 7.00
N MET A 244 3.78 30.39 7.66
CA MET A 244 4.79 31.33 7.16
C MET A 244 6.19 30.92 7.65
N LYS A 245 7.09 30.58 6.72
CA LYS A 245 8.48 30.20 7.06
C LYS A 245 9.45 30.70 6.01
N ASP A 246 10.49 31.41 6.45
CA ASP A 246 11.56 31.94 5.59
C ASP A 246 11.02 32.77 4.40
N GLY A 247 9.95 33.54 4.65
CA GLY A 247 9.27 34.35 3.62
C GLY A 247 8.37 33.58 2.66
N VAL A 248 8.16 32.28 2.88
CA VAL A 248 7.31 31.41 2.07
C VAL A 248 6.07 30.99 2.85
N TYR A 249 4.90 31.10 2.23
CA TYR A 249 3.63 30.64 2.77
C TYR A 249 3.33 29.21 2.30
N TYR A 250 3.16 28.26 3.22
CA TYR A 250 3.09 26.83 2.93
C TYR A 250 1.67 26.25 2.86
N ARG A 251 0.63 26.95 3.36
CA ARG A 251 -0.69 26.36 3.63
C ARG A 251 -1.27 25.60 2.44
N GLU A 252 -1.33 26.23 1.26
CA GLU A 252 -1.87 25.61 0.04
C GLU A 252 -1.12 24.33 -0.34
N LYS A 253 0.21 24.37 -0.24
CA LYS A 253 1.08 23.23 -0.55
C LYS A 253 0.87 22.06 0.42
N ILE A 254 0.68 22.36 1.70
CA ILE A 254 0.40 21.36 2.74
C ILE A 254 -0.98 20.74 2.52
N LEU A 255 -1.99 21.55 2.17
CA LEU A 255 -3.32 21.03 1.82
C LEU A 255 -3.27 20.14 0.57
N ASP A 256 -2.45 20.47 -0.43
CA ASP A 256 -2.23 19.60 -1.57
C ASP A 256 -1.54 18.28 -1.20
N TYR A 257 -0.60 18.30 -0.25
CA TYR A 257 -0.02 17.07 0.32
C TYR A 257 -1.04 16.26 1.10
N LYS A 258 -1.91 16.90 1.90
CA LYS A 258 -3.04 16.24 2.56
C LYS A 258 -3.90 15.50 1.53
N LYS A 259 -4.28 16.15 0.43
CA LYS A 259 -5.08 15.52 -0.65
C LYS A 259 -4.39 14.31 -1.30
N ILE A 260 -3.06 14.32 -1.40
CA ILE A 260 -2.29 13.21 -1.98
C ILE A 260 -2.25 12.00 -1.04
N ILE A 261 -2.10 12.24 0.26
CA ILE A 261 -1.98 11.21 1.30
C ILE A 261 -3.35 10.65 1.71
N THR A 262 -4.40 11.47 1.62
CA THR A 262 -5.77 11.06 1.95
C THR A 262 -6.24 10.01 0.96
N LEU A 263 -6.60 8.83 1.47
CA LEU A 263 -7.24 7.81 0.67
C LEU A 263 -8.69 8.22 0.34
N PRO A 264 -9.25 7.76 -0.79
CA PRO A 264 -10.60 8.13 -1.19
C PRO A 264 -11.63 7.57 -0.20
N PHE A 265 -11.96 8.36 0.83
CA PHE A 265 -13.00 8.10 1.80
C PHE A 265 -14.07 9.19 1.71
N LYS A 266 -15.29 8.77 1.38
CA LYS A 266 -16.47 9.59 1.60
C LYS A 266 -17.23 8.91 2.74
N GLY A 267 -16.93 9.33 3.96
CA GLY A 267 -17.76 8.98 5.12
C GLY A 267 -19.23 9.32 4.81
N ASN A 268 -20.14 8.53 5.35
CA ASN A 268 -21.56 8.89 5.34
C ASN A 268 -21.82 9.92 6.44
#